data_AF-A0A0S9R3L6-F1
#
_entry.id   AF-A0A0S9R3L6-F1
#
_cell.length_a   1.000
_cell.length_b   1.000
_cell.length_c   1.000
_cell.angle_alpha   90.00
_cell.angle_beta   90.00
_cell.angle_gamma   90.00
#
_symmetry.space_group_name_H-M   'P 1'
#
loop_
_entity.id
_entity.type
_entity.pdbx_description
1 polymer ?
#
loop_
_entity_poly.entity_id
_entity_poly.type
_entity_poly.pdbx_seq_one_letter_code
_entity_poly.pdbx_strand_id
1 'polypeptide(L)'
;MNDFAHLLDRLAYEPRRNAKLRLLQDYFTHAPDPERGYALAAMTGGLTFREAKPAMIRGLVEARVDPVLFGLSHNYVGDLAETTALIWPAPVPSDGEPVIGPGHNNPPPHVPTLAEVVETLGTVKKPDLPARIAAWLDALDETGRWALLKLITGALRVGVSARLAKTAIGALGGHEADAVEEVWHGLEPPYATLFAWVEGRGERPTTLNPAPFRPPMLSHPIDEEGDFEKLDPAAFSGEWKWDGIRVQLVGGRDAAGEQVARIYSRTGEDISGAFPDLAEAITFSGAIDGELLILRERRVQSFNVLQQRLNRKAVTPKLLEEFPAHVRAYDLMQADGEDLRPLPFTERRARLEAFVAALDHARIDLSPLVPFATWADLAAARADPAAVGAGEDADAIEGVMLKARDSVYLPGRPKGPWWKWKREPFRVDTVMMYAQRGHGKRSSFYSDYTFGVWRAREDGTPELVPVGKAYHGFTDAELQKLDRYVRNNTTKRFGPVREVSYGLDHGLVLEIAFEGVQRSTRHKSGVAMRFPRVARIRWDKPAAEADRIDALETILARGEREIAPGETLTETHG
;
A
#
# COMPACT_ATOMS: atom_id res chain seq x y z
N MET A 1 11.89 26.31 -6.54
CA MET A 1 11.14 25.24 -7.23
C MET A 1 11.89 24.61 -8.38
N ASN A 2 12.62 25.37 -9.21
CA ASN A 2 13.27 24.84 -10.41
C ASN A 2 14.26 23.71 -10.13
N ASP A 3 15.13 23.84 -9.12
CA ASP A 3 16.09 22.77 -8.78
C ASP A 3 15.39 21.47 -8.38
N PHE A 4 14.34 21.59 -7.57
CA PHE A 4 13.50 20.45 -7.20
C PHE A 4 12.80 19.85 -8.43
N ALA A 5 12.29 20.68 -9.34
CA ALA A 5 11.65 20.24 -10.56
C ALA A 5 12.63 19.49 -11.48
N HIS A 6 13.85 19.99 -11.65
CA HIS A 6 14.92 19.31 -12.39
C HIS A 6 15.33 17.98 -11.76
N LEU A 7 15.41 17.91 -10.42
CA LEU A 7 15.64 16.64 -9.73
C LEU A 7 14.52 15.64 -10.07
N LEU A 8 13.26 16.03 -9.92
CA LEU A 8 12.12 15.14 -10.18
C LEU A 8 12.09 14.66 -11.64
N ASP A 9 12.35 15.55 -12.59
CA ASP A 9 12.39 15.23 -14.01
C ASP A 9 13.47 14.18 -14.32
N ARG A 10 14.71 14.42 -13.86
CA ARG A 10 15.82 13.46 -14.02
C ARG A 10 15.51 12.10 -13.37
N LEU A 11 14.89 12.10 -12.20
CA LEU A 11 14.49 10.88 -11.50
C LEU A 11 13.40 10.09 -12.24
N ALA A 12 12.49 10.78 -12.93
CA ALA A 12 11.39 10.16 -13.67
C ALA A 12 11.91 9.33 -14.86
N TYR A 13 12.96 9.81 -15.53
CA TYR A 13 13.55 9.17 -16.72
C TYR A 13 14.75 8.26 -16.44
N GLU A 14 15.27 8.19 -15.21
CA GLU A 14 16.36 7.29 -14.85
C GLU A 14 15.83 5.93 -14.34
N PRO A 15 15.99 4.80 -15.04
CA PRO A 15 15.51 3.52 -14.55
C PRO A 15 16.44 2.86 -13.50
N ARG A 16 17.73 3.22 -13.46
CA ARG A 16 18.73 2.51 -12.66
C ARG A 16 18.76 3.01 -11.23
N ARG A 17 18.53 2.10 -10.27
CA ARG A 17 18.54 2.39 -8.83
C ARG A 17 19.77 3.18 -8.37
N ASN A 18 20.98 2.75 -8.75
CA ASN A 18 22.22 3.39 -8.31
C ASN A 18 22.42 4.78 -8.94
N ALA A 19 21.93 5.01 -10.16
CA ALA A 19 21.96 6.34 -10.75
C ALA A 19 21.00 7.29 -10.03
N LYS A 20 19.80 6.82 -9.65
CA LYS A 20 18.89 7.61 -8.79
C LYS A 20 19.50 7.97 -7.44
N LEU A 21 20.20 7.03 -6.80
CA LEU A 21 20.90 7.31 -5.55
C LEU A 21 21.90 8.46 -5.70
N ARG A 22 22.69 8.46 -6.78
CA ARG A 22 23.62 9.56 -7.06
C ARG A 22 22.91 10.90 -7.29
N LEU A 23 21.78 10.92 -8.00
CA LEU A 23 20.97 12.13 -8.19
C LEU A 23 20.46 12.69 -6.85
N LEU A 24 19.99 11.81 -5.96
CA LEU A 24 19.50 12.20 -4.64
C LEU A 24 20.63 12.72 -3.74
N GLN A 25 21.77 12.02 -3.71
CA GLN A 25 22.94 12.45 -2.94
C GLN A 25 23.45 13.80 -3.44
N ASP A 26 23.65 13.96 -4.75
CA ASP A 26 24.06 15.20 -5.38
C ASP A 26 23.14 16.36 -5.00
N TYR A 27 21.82 16.16 -5.06
CA TYR A 27 20.86 17.18 -4.64
C TYR A 27 20.95 17.49 -3.14
N PHE A 28 20.99 16.48 -2.27
CA PHE A 28 21.02 16.71 -0.82
C PHE A 28 22.33 17.34 -0.31
N THR A 29 23.43 17.14 -1.05
CA THR A 29 24.72 17.79 -0.78
C THR A 29 24.70 19.26 -1.15
N HIS A 30 24.09 19.64 -2.29
CA HIS A 30 24.22 20.99 -2.84
C HIS A 30 23.02 21.90 -2.58
N ALA A 31 21.82 21.36 -2.40
CA ALA A 31 20.64 22.18 -2.12
C ALA A 31 20.71 22.71 -0.68
N PRO A 32 20.44 24.01 -0.45
CA PRO A 32 20.52 24.61 0.89
C PRO A 32 19.39 24.13 1.81
N ASP A 33 19.57 24.32 3.12
CA ASP A 33 18.46 24.24 4.08
C ASP A 33 17.57 25.51 3.95
N PRO A 34 16.23 25.39 4.02
CA PRO A 34 15.44 24.17 4.25
C PRO A 34 15.01 23.42 2.98
N GLU A 35 15.45 23.83 1.78
CA GLU A 35 15.00 23.28 0.48
C GLU A 35 15.26 21.76 0.37
N ARG A 36 16.44 21.28 0.75
CA ARG A 36 16.76 19.84 0.74
C ARG A 36 15.87 19.03 1.68
N GLY A 37 15.51 19.61 2.82
CA GLY A 37 14.62 19.03 3.81
C GLY A 37 13.19 18.88 3.33
N TYR A 38 12.67 19.92 2.69
CA TYR A 38 11.34 19.85 2.08
C TYR A 38 11.30 18.93 0.85
N ALA A 39 12.37 18.89 0.04
CA ALA A 39 12.46 17.95 -1.08
C ALA A 39 12.45 16.50 -0.60
N LEU A 40 13.20 16.21 0.47
CA LEU A 40 13.16 14.92 1.15
C LEU A 40 11.74 14.59 1.62
N ALA A 41 11.09 15.51 2.36
CA ALA A 41 9.74 15.32 2.85
C ALA A 41 8.73 15.04 1.72
N ALA A 42 8.83 15.76 0.60
CA ALA A 42 8.01 15.54 -0.58
C ALA A 42 8.18 14.11 -1.14
N MET A 43 9.42 13.63 -1.22
CA MET A 43 9.73 12.30 -1.78
C MET A 43 9.38 11.14 -0.84
N THR A 44 9.36 11.37 0.47
CA THR A 44 9.04 10.34 1.49
C THR A 44 7.58 10.37 1.94
N GLY A 45 6.76 11.30 1.41
CA GLY A 45 5.37 11.46 1.83
C GLY A 45 5.21 12.14 3.20
N GLY A 46 6.23 12.86 3.66
CA GLY A 46 6.20 13.65 4.90
C GLY A 46 5.43 14.97 4.78
N LEU A 47 4.97 15.34 3.57
CA LEU A 47 4.15 16.53 3.33
C LEU A 47 2.71 16.14 3.00
N THR A 48 1.74 16.81 3.62
CA THR A 48 0.32 16.60 3.33
C THR A 48 -0.39 17.96 3.19
N PHE A 49 -0.97 18.21 2.02
CA PHE A 49 -1.73 19.43 1.73
C PHE A 49 -3.22 19.09 1.61
N ARG A 50 -3.98 19.23 2.70
CA ARG A 50 -5.37 18.73 2.79
C ARG A 50 -6.36 19.45 1.87
N GLU A 51 -6.11 20.72 1.56
CA GLU A 51 -7.06 21.57 0.84
C GLU A 51 -6.89 21.54 -0.68
N ALA A 52 -5.70 21.18 -1.18
CA ALA A 52 -5.38 21.23 -2.60
C ALA A 52 -5.69 19.90 -3.31
N LYS A 53 -6.98 19.63 -3.54
CA LYS A 53 -7.47 18.36 -4.10
C LYS A 53 -7.46 18.35 -5.65
N PRO A 54 -7.41 17.16 -6.29
CA PRO A 54 -7.47 17.04 -7.76
C PRO A 54 -8.64 17.78 -8.43
N ALA A 55 -9.80 17.86 -7.77
CA ALA A 55 -10.96 18.59 -8.29
C ALA A 55 -10.71 20.10 -8.41
N MET A 56 -9.96 20.70 -7.48
CA MET A 56 -9.58 22.11 -7.55
C MET A 56 -8.67 22.37 -8.75
N ILE A 57 -7.66 21.51 -8.96
CA ILE A 57 -6.74 21.60 -10.10
C ILE A 57 -7.51 21.52 -11.42
N ARG A 58 -8.48 20.58 -11.54
CA ARG A 58 -9.37 20.50 -12.71
C ARG A 58 -10.15 21.80 -12.93
N GLY A 59 -10.75 22.34 -11.87
CA GLY A 59 -11.48 23.62 -11.96
C GLY A 59 -10.59 24.78 -12.40
N LEU A 60 -9.32 24.83 -11.95
CA LEU A 60 -8.37 25.87 -12.36
C LEU A 60 -8.03 25.82 -13.85
N VAL A 61 -7.78 24.62 -14.39
CA VAL A 61 -7.45 24.46 -15.82
C VAL A 61 -8.68 24.62 -16.70
N GLU A 62 -9.84 24.10 -16.30
CA GLU A 62 -11.11 24.25 -17.03
C GLU A 62 -11.63 25.70 -17.05
N ALA A 63 -11.20 26.54 -16.11
CA ALA A 63 -11.47 27.98 -16.15
C ALA A 63 -10.64 28.73 -17.21
N ARG A 64 -9.59 28.09 -17.76
CA ARG A 64 -8.64 28.70 -18.71
C ARG A 64 -8.55 27.97 -20.05
N VAL A 65 -9.01 26.72 -20.09
CA VAL A 65 -8.96 25.82 -21.23
C VAL A 65 -10.34 25.18 -21.40
N ASP A 66 -10.76 24.98 -22.64
CA ASP A 66 -12.02 24.29 -22.94
C ASP A 66 -12.10 22.92 -22.21
N PRO A 67 -13.18 22.66 -21.43
CA PRO A 67 -13.29 21.44 -20.64
C PRO A 67 -13.31 20.15 -21.46
N VAL A 68 -13.82 20.19 -22.70
CA VAL A 68 -13.83 19.03 -23.59
C VAL A 68 -12.42 18.73 -24.08
N LEU A 69 -11.68 19.74 -24.52
CA LEU A 69 -10.28 19.60 -24.93
C LEU A 69 -9.41 19.10 -23.77
N PHE A 70 -9.59 19.65 -22.57
CA PHE A 70 -8.89 19.19 -21.38
C PHE A 70 -9.22 17.73 -21.07
N GLY A 71 -10.50 17.35 -21.10
CA GLY A 71 -10.94 15.97 -20.88
C GLY A 71 -10.34 14.98 -21.89
N LEU A 72 -10.30 15.34 -23.18
CA LEU A 72 -9.66 14.52 -24.22
C LEU A 72 -8.15 14.38 -24.00
N SER A 73 -7.48 15.48 -23.66
CA SER A 73 -6.04 15.52 -23.39
C SER A 73 -5.68 14.67 -22.17
N HIS A 74 -6.44 14.81 -21.07
CA HIS A 74 -6.24 14.02 -19.85
C HIS A 74 -6.48 12.52 -20.09
N ASN A 75 -7.51 12.17 -20.87
CA ASN A 75 -7.76 10.79 -21.27
C ASN A 75 -6.62 10.21 -22.12
N TYR A 76 -5.85 11.06 -22.81
CA TYR A 76 -4.71 10.66 -23.60
C TYR A 76 -3.43 10.50 -22.78
N VAL A 77 -3.07 11.53 -22.01
CA VAL A 77 -1.86 11.59 -21.19
C VAL A 77 -1.97 10.63 -19.99
N GLY A 78 -3.15 10.51 -19.39
CA GLY A 78 -3.42 9.61 -18.27
C GLY A 78 -2.90 10.09 -16.91
N ASP A 79 -2.47 11.35 -16.81
CA ASP A 79 -1.99 12.00 -15.59
C ASP A 79 -2.42 13.47 -15.52
N LEU A 80 -3.08 13.86 -14.42
CA LEU A 80 -3.61 15.21 -14.23
C LEU A 80 -2.52 16.27 -14.19
N ALA A 81 -1.44 16.02 -13.44
CA ALA A 81 -0.37 17.00 -13.27
C ALA A 81 0.34 17.27 -14.60
N GLU A 82 0.66 16.21 -15.34
CA GLU A 82 1.30 16.33 -16.66
C GLU A 82 0.38 17.00 -17.69
N THR A 83 -0.89 16.60 -17.75
CA THR A 83 -1.86 17.24 -18.66
C THR A 83 -1.99 18.73 -18.36
N THR A 84 -2.20 19.09 -17.09
CA THR A 84 -2.35 20.49 -16.68
C THR A 84 -1.07 21.28 -16.94
N ALA A 85 0.10 20.75 -16.64
CA ALA A 85 1.37 21.44 -16.88
C ALA A 85 1.60 21.78 -18.36
N LEU A 86 1.27 20.84 -19.27
CA LEU A 86 1.44 21.01 -20.71
C LEU A 86 0.39 21.91 -21.36
N ILE A 87 -0.87 21.85 -20.88
CA ILE A 87 -1.98 22.59 -21.49
C ILE A 87 -2.24 23.95 -20.84
N TRP A 88 -1.61 24.23 -19.68
CA TRP A 88 -1.74 25.52 -19.01
C TRP A 88 -1.31 26.62 -19.97
N PRO A 89 -2.18 27.61 -20.25
CA PRO A 89 -1.87 28.63 -21.23
C PRO A 89 -0.62 29.39 -20.80
N ALA A 90 0.27 29.67 -21.75
CA ALA A 90 1.36 30.59 -21.52
C ALA A 90 0.78 31.94 -21.04
N PRO A 91 1.44 32.64 -20.10
CA PRO A 91 0.97 33.94 -19.64
C PRO A 91 0.82 34.86 -20.85
N VAL A 92 -0.41 35.34 -21.09
CA VAL A 92 -0.69 36.36 -22.10
C VAL A 92 -0.21 37.67 -21.49
N PRO A 93 0.82 38.34 -22.05
CA PRO A 93 1.21 39.64 -21.54
C PRO A 93 0.08 40.64 -21.79
N SER A 94 0.01 41.65 -20.92
CA SER A 94 -1.01 42.69 -20.92
C SER A 94 -1.18 43.41 -22.28
N ASP A 95 -0.18 43.30 -23.17
CA ASP A 95 -0.09 44.09 -24.40
C ASP A 95 -0.06 43.23 -25.69
N GLY A 96 -0.29 41.91 -25.62
CA GLY A 96 -0.44 41.06 -26.82
C GLY A 96 0.84 40.69 -27.59
N GLU A 97 2.03 41.07 -27.12
CA GLU A 97 3.34 40.68 -27.68
C GLU A 97 3.81 39.34 -27.10
N PRO A 98 4.25 38.32 -27.86
CA PRO A 98 4.67 37.05 -27.28
C PRO A 98 5.88 37.20 -26.34
N VAL A 99 5.81 36.59 -25.15
CA VAL A 99 6.97 36.49 -24.23
C VAL A 99 7.97 35.51 -24.85
N ILE A 100 8.96 36.03 -25.58
CA ILE A 100 10.06 35.25 -26.14
C ILE A 100 11.35 35.59 -25.37
N GLY A 101 11.83 34.63 -24.60
CA GLY A 101 13.25 34.47 -24.23
C GLY A 101 13.80 35.33 -23.07
N PRO A 102 14.90 34.87 -22.45
CA PRO A 102 15.58 35.60 -21.39
C PRO A 102 16.30 36.82 -21.98
N GLY A 103 15.72 38.01 -21.85
CA GLY A 103 16.36 39.23 -22.36
C GLY A 103 15.59 40.55 -22.31
N HIS A 104 14.34 40.60 -21.85
CA HIS A 104 13.59 41.87 -21.74
C HIS A 104 13.45 42.32 -20.28
N ASN A 105 13.47 43.64 -20.05
CA ASN A 105 13.44 44.34 -18.74
C ASN A 105 12.16 44.15 -17.90
N ASN A 106 11.35 43.13 -18.18
CA ASN A 106 10.30 42.68 -17.28
C ASN A 106 10.83 41.44 -16.56
N PRO A 107 11.18 41.52 -15.26
CA PRO A 107 11.61 40.33 -14.54
C PRO A 107 10.49 39.29 -14.65
N PRO A 108 10.82 38.00 -14.91
CA PRO A 108 9.82 36.95 -14.85
C PRO A 108 9.10 37.01 -13.49
N PRO A 109 7.82 36.63 -13.42
CA PRO A 109 7.12 36.54 -12.13
C PRO A 109 8.02 35.76 -11.15
N HIS A 110 8.13 36.24 -9.91
CA HIS A 110 8.95 35.59 -8.87
C HIS A 110 8.67 34.08 -8.87
N VAL A 111 9.66 33.28 -9.30
CA VAL A 111 9.56 31.83 -9.33
C VAL A 111 9.71 31.35 -7.90
N PRO A 112 8.70 30.71 -7.31
CA PRO A 112 8.73 30.42 -5.89
C PRO A 112 9.81 29.38 -5.55
N THR A 113 10.40 29.45 -4.37
CA THR A 113 11.25 28.37 -3.84
C THR A 113 10.40 27.18 -3.38
N LEU A 114 11.00 25.99 -3.14
CA LEU A 114 10.23 24.88 -2.61
C LEU A 114 9.73 25.19 -1.19
N ALA A 115 10.57 25.81 -0.36
CA ALA A 115 10.16 26.24 0.97
C ALA A 115 8.98 27.20 0.93
N GLU A 116 9.04 28.24 0.07
CA GLU A 116 7.94 29.20 -0.09
C GLU A 116 6.62 28.50 -0.46
N VAL A 117 6.65 27.54 -1.38
CA VAL A 117 5.46 26.76 -1.75
C VAL A 117 4.94 25.96 -0.56
N VAL A 118 5.80 25.19 0.11
CA VAL A 118 5.40 24.30 1.21
C VAL A 118 4.85 25.09 2.40
N GLU A 119 5.55 26.14 2.82
CA GLU A 119 5.16 26.99 3.94
C GLU A 119 3.87 27.77 3.64
N THR A 120 3.73 28.29 2.41
CA THR A 120 2.49 28.95 1.98
C THR A 120 1.34 27.96 1.96
N LEU A 121 1.49 26.77 1.39
CA LEU A 121 0.42 25.76 1.37
C LEU A 121 0.03 25.27 2.78
N GLY A 122 0.95 25.31 3.73
CA GLY A 122 0.69 24.97 5.14
C GLY A 122 -0.13 26.02 5.89
N THR A 123 -0.17 27.27 5.43
CA THR A 123 -0.74 28.41 6.15
C THR A 123 -1.86 29.15 5.40
N VAL A 124 -1.91 29.02 4.07
CA VAL A 124 -2.86 29.72 3.22
C VAL A 124 -4.30 29.32 3.54
N LYS A 125 -5.18 30.31 3.61
CA LYS A 125 -6.61 30.07 3.82
C LYS A 125 -7.22 29.46 2.55
N LYS A 126 -8.16 28.53 2.75
CA LYS A 126 -8.85 27.82 1.67
C LYS A 126 -9.40 28.72 0.53
N PRO A 127 -9.99 29.91 0.79
CA PRO A 127 -10.50 30.78 -0.27
C PRO A 127 -9.40 31.35 -1.19
N ASP A 128 -8.19 31.57 -0.65
CA ASP A 128 -7.08 32.22 -1.36
C ASP A 128 -6.22 31.21 -2.12
N LEU A 129 -6.33 29.93 -1.78
CA LEU A 129 -5.53 28.83 -2.32
C LEU A 129 -5.63 28.71 -3.87
N PRO A 130 -6.81 28.75 -4.52
CA PRO A 130 -6.89 28.63 -5.97
C PRO A 130 -6.15 29.74 -6.72
N ALA A 131 -6.28 30.99 -6.25
CA ALA A 131 -5.60 32.14 -6.84
C ALA A 131 -4.08 32.02 -6.67
N ARG A 132 -3.61 31.57 -5.51
CA ARG A 132 -2.19 31.34 -5.25
C ARG A 132 -1.60 30.26 -6.16
N ILE A 133 -2.28 29.12 -6.31
CA ILE A 133 -1.83 28.03 -7.20
C ILE A 133 -1.79 28.52 -8.65
N ALA A 134 -2.83 29.23 -9.12
CA ALA A 134 -2.88 29.75 -10.47
C ALA A 134 -1.71 30.72 -10.76
N ALA A 135 -1.39 31.62 -9.82
CA ALA A 135 -0.27 32.53 -9.94
C ALA A 135 1.09 31.80 -10.03
N TRP A 136 1.28 30.72 -9.27
CA TRP A 136 2.50 29.91 -9.40
C TRP A 136 2.55 29.13 -10.72
N LEU A 137 1.42 28.62 -11.21
CA LEU A 137 1.36 27.98 -12.53
C LEU A 137 1.70 28.98 -13.65
N ASP A 138 1.27 30.24 -13.52
CA ASP A 138 1.63 31.31 -14.45
C ASP A 138 3.13 31.65 -14.43
N ALA A 139 3.77 31.56 -13.25
CA ALA A 139 5.19 31.86 -13.06
C ALA A 139 6.13 30.74 -13.50
N LEU A 140 5.69 29.48 -13.44
CA LEU A 140 6.51 28.30 -13.70
C LEU A 140 6.46 27.89 -15.18
N ASP A 141 7.54 27.28 -15.66
CA ASP A 141 7.60 26.56 -16.94
C ASP A 141 6.89 25.19 -16.86
N GLU A 142 6.87 24.42 -17.94
CA GLU A 142 6.16 23.13 -17.98
C GLU A 142 6.68 22.15 -16.91
N THR A 143 8.01 22.07 -16.74
CA THR A 143 8.65 21.19 -15.75
C THR A 143 8.35 21.65 -14.33
N GLY A 144 8.41 22.95 -14.05
CA GLY A 144 8.07 23.55 -12.77
C GLY A 144 6.60 23.37 -12.40
N ARG A 145 5.68 23.62 -13.34
CA ARG A 145 4.23 23.37 -13.17
C ARG A 145 3.96 21.91 -12.84
N TRP A 146 4.59 21.00 -13.59
CA TRP A 146 4.47 19.56 -13.33
C TRP A 146 4.94 19.22 -11.92
N ALA A 147 6.14 19.67 -11.51
CA ALA A 147 6.67 19.43 -10.17
C ALA A 147 5.78 19.99 -9.05
N LEU A 148 5.27 21.21 -9.22
CA LEU A 148 4.32 21.85 -8.29
C LEU A 148 3.04 21.01 -8.15
N LEU A 149 2.43 20.61 -9.27
CA LEU A 149 1.20 19.82 -9.27
C LEU A 149 1.42 18.43 -8.68
N LYS A 150 2.57 17.82 -8.95
CA LYS A 150 2.98 16.54 -8.35
C LYS A 150 3.16 16.63 -6.84
N LEU A 151 3.80 17.70 -6.36
CA LEU A 151 3.96 18.01 -4.94
C LEU A 151 2.60 18.17 -4.26
N ILE A 152 1.74 19.02 -4.84
CA ILE A 152 0.39 19.30 -4.32
C ILE A 152 -0.46 18.03 -4.24
N THR A 153 -0.44 17.21 -5.30
CA THR A 153 -1.24 15.98 -5.36
C THR A 153 -0.66 14.81 -4.56
N GLY A 154 0.57 14.94 -4.04
CA GLY A 154 1.27 13.90 -3.28
C GLY A 154 1.68 12.67 -4.11
N ALA A 155 1.55 12.74 -5.44
CA ALA A 155 1.74 11.60 -6.34
C ALA A 155 2.92 11.80 -7.29
N LEU A 156 4.11 12.03 -6.74
CA LEU A 156 5.33 12.33 -7.52
C LEU A 156 5.61 11.32 -8.64
N ARG A 157 5.49 10.01 -8.33
CA ARG A 157 5.68 8.90 -9.28
C ARG A 157 7.04 8.88 -10.00
N VAL A 158 8.06 9.51 -9.43
CA VAL A 158 9.44 9.56 -9.97
C VAL A 158 10.26 8.30 -9.67
N GLY A 159 9.62 7.24 -9.15
CA GLY A 159 10.26 5.97 -8.84
C GLY A 159 11.36 6.08 -7.77
N VAL A 160 11.17 6.97 -6.79
CA VAL A 160 11.94 7.04 -5.55
C VAL A 160 11.05 6.48 -4.44
N SER A 161 11.56 5.51 -3.69
CA SER A 161 10.90 5.01 -2.47
C SER A 161 11.47 5.72 -1.25
N ALA A 162 10.72 5.74 -0.15
CA ALA A 162 11.20 6.30 1.11
C ALA A 162 12.53 5.65 1.55
N ARG A 163 12.67 4.33 1.40
CA ARG A 163 13.94 3.62 1.69
C ARG A 163 15.09 4.11 0.81
N LEU A 164 14.84 4.41 -0.48
CA LEU A 164 15.88 4.93 -1.38
C LEU A 164 16.33 6.33 -0.95
N ALA A 165 15.39 7.19 -0.58
CA ALA A 165 15.70 8.53 -0.06
C ALA A 165 16.50 8.46 1.25
N LYS A 166 16.09 7.61 2.21
CA LYS A 166 16.83 7.38 3.46
C LYS A 166 18.23 6.80 3.23
N THR A 167 18.38 5.90 2.25
CA THR A 167 19.71 5.41 1.82
C THR A 167 20.58 6.54 1.28
N ALA A 168 20.02 7.46 0.48
CA ALA A 168 20.76 8.59 -0.06
C ALA A 168 21.21 9.56 1.04
N ILE A 169 20.39 9.80 2.05
CA ILE A 169 20.73 10.68 3.19
C ILE A 169 21.76 10.03 4.11
N GLY A 170 21.58 8.75 4.46
CA GLY A 170 22.54 8.03 5.27
C GLY A 170 23.93 8.02 4.63
N ALA A 171 23.99 7.89 3.29
CA ALA A 171 25.24 7.93 2.54
C ALA A 171 25.99 9.28 2.62
N LEU A 172 25.35 10.39 3.00
CA LEU A 172 26.06 11.66 3.26
C LEU A 172 27.03 11.55 4.43
N GLY A 173 26.75 10.66 5.39
CA GLY A 173 27.53 10.45 6.62
C GLY A 173 28.10 9.05 6.81
N GLY A 174 27.93 8.16 5.84
CA GLY A 174 28.29 6.74 6.00
C GLY A 174 27.37 5.98 6.98
N HIS A 175 26.11 6.41 7.13
CA HIS A 175 25.10 5.71 7.92
C HIS A 175 24.24 4.79 7.07
N GLU A 176 23.89 3.63 7.62
CA GLU A 176 22.93 2.71 7.01
C GLU A 176 21.51 3.29 7.03
N ALA A 177 20.71 2.94 6.01
CA ALA A 177 19.33 3.42 5.89
C ALA A 177 18.46 3.07 7.12
N ASP A 178 18.75 1.95 7.78
CA ASP A 178 18.00 1.50 8.95
C ASP A 178 18.33 2.34 10.20
N ALA A 179 19.55 2.89 10.31
CA ALA A 179 19.90 3.83 11.38
C ALA A 179 19.18 5.18 11.21
N VAL A 180 18.99 5.61 9.97
CA VAL A 180 18.16 6.79 9.61
C VAL A 180 16.68 6.51 9.91
N GLU A 181 16.18 5.33 9.52
CA GLU A 181 14.80 4.91 9.80
C GLU A 181 14.49 4.91 11.30
N GLU A 182 15.42 4.46 12.13
CA GLU A 182 15.23 4.38 13.60
C GLU A 182 15.01 5.73 14.26
N VAL A 183 15.65 6.80 13.76
CA VAL A 183 15.45 8.16 14.28
C VAL A 183 14.41 8.95 13.49
N TRP A 184 13.94 8.42 12.36
CA TRP A 184 13.03 9.12 11.44
C TRP A 184 11.69 9.46 12.08
N HIS A 185 11.14 8.53 12.87
CA HIS A 185 9.82 8.65 13.46
C HIS A 185 9.86 9.64 14.63
N GLY A 186 9.20 10.78 14.47
CA GLY A 186 9.22 11.89 15.43
C GLY A 186 10.06 13.09 14.99
N LEU A 187 10.69 13.02 13.82
CA LEU A 187 11.27 14.20 13.17
C LEU A 187 10.23 14.84 12.25
N GLU A 188 10.23 16.16 12.21
CA GLU A 188 9.35 16.95 11.35
C GLU A 188 10.14 17.59 10.20
N PRO A 189 9.56 17.71 8.99
CA PRO A 189 10.12 18.54 7.94
C PRO A 189 10.42 19.97 8.45
N PRO A 190 11.57 20.57 8.09
CA PRO A 190 12.52 20.15 7.05
C PRO A 190 13.64 19.20 7.52
N TYR A 191 13.46 18.47 8.63
CA TYR A 191 14.43 17.46 9.11
C TYR A 191 15.83 18.01 9.41
N ALA A 192 15.93 19.26 9.89
CA ALA A 192 17.22 19.93 10.12
C ALA A 192 18.18 19.13 11.03
N THR A 193 17.66 18.50 12.09
CA THR A 193 18.45 17.68 13.02
C THR A 193 18.97 16.39 12.37
N LEU A 194 18.22 15.80 11.43
CA LEU A 194 18.67 14.64 10.66
C LEU A 194 19.86 15.02 9.79
N PHE A 195 19.77 16.13 9.05
CA PHE A 195 20.88 16.61 8.21
C PHE A 195 22.10 17.00 9.05
N ALA A 196 21.90 17.67 10.18
CA ALA A 196 23.00 17.97 11.10
C ALA A 196 23.72 16.71 11.58
N TRP A 197 22.98 15.67 11.95
CA TRP A 197 23.56 14.40 12.39
C TRP A 197 24.32 13.66 11.30
N VAL A 198 23.69 13.42 10.14
CA VAL A 198 24.35 12.65 9.08
C VAL A 198 25.55 13.39 8.47
N GLU A 199 25.61 14.71 8.58
CA GLU A 199 26.78 15.48 8.15
C GLU A 199 27.84 15.64 9.25
N GLY A 200 27.66 15.02 10.42
CA GLY A 200 28.57 15.13 11.56
C GLY A 200 28.61 16.52 12.21
N ARG A 201 27.63 17.38 11.92
CA ARG A 201 27.48 18.74 12.48
C ARG A 201 26.64 18.77 13.77
N GLY A 202 26.01 17.67 14.14
CA GLY A 202 25.16 17.54 15.32
C GLY A 202 25.09 16.11 15.85
N GLU A 203 24.52 15.94 17.03
CA GLU A 203 24.33 14.63 17.65
C GLU A 203 23.21 13.84 16.97
N ARG A 204 23.25 12.51 17.11
CA ARG A 204 22.17 11.63 16.64
C ARG A 204 20.85 12.05 17.29
N PRO A 205 19.78 12.32 16.51
CA PRO A 205 18.50 12.72 17.09
C PRO A 205 18.00 11.61 18.01
N THR A 206 17.87 11.91 19.30
CA THR A 206 17.19 11.02 20.25
C THR A 206 15.70 11.22 20.10
N THR A 207 14.95 10.15 19.80
CA THR A 207 13.50 10.22 19.88
C THR A 207 13.13 10.35 21.37
N LEU A 208 12.77 11.56 21.83
CA LEU A 208 12.15 11.77 23.15
C LEU A 208 10.76 11.10 23.24
N ASN A 209 10.34 10.42 22.18
CA ASN A 209 9.14 9.61 22.16
C ASN A 209 9.31 8.41 23.11
N PRO A 210 8.54 8.33 24.20
CA PRO A 210 8.62 7.22 25.15
C PRO A 210 8.07 5.89 24.59
N ALA A 211 7.31 5.95 23.49
CA ALA A 211 6.76 4.79 22.79
C ALA A 211 7.08 4.87 21.28
N PRO A 212 8.36 4.78 20.90
CA PRO A 212 8.80 4.99 19.51
C PRO A 212 8.48 3.78 18.62
N PHE A 213 8.16 4.06 17.36
CA PHE A 213 8.01 3.00 16.35
C PHE A 213 9.34 2.30 16.08
N ARG A 214 9.28 0.97 15.93
CA ARG A 214 10.41 0.13 15.51
C ARG A 214 10.16 -0.40 14.10
N PRO A 215 11.07 -0.17 13.14
CA PRO A 215 10.88 -0.66 11.78
C PRO A 215 10.71 -2.19 11.71
N PRO A 216 9.67 -2.70 11.04
CA PRO A 216 9.36 -4.13 11.03
C PRO A 216 10.31 -4.94 10.16
N MET A 217 10.56 -6.20 10.56
CA MET A 217 11.13 -7.23 9.69
C MET A 217 10.06 -7.76 8.72
N LEU A 218 10.36 -7.82 7.43
CA LEU A 218 9.49 -8.27 6.36
C LEU A 218 9.99 -9.61 5.79
N SER A 219 9.04 -10.41 5.27
CA SER A 219 9.34 -11.73 4.71
C SER A 219 9.42 -11.77 3.18
N HIS A 220 10.09 -12.80 2.68
CA HIS A 220 10.08 -13.22 1.27
C HIS A 220 9.07 -14.35 1.03
N PRO A 221 8.44 -14.45 -0.15
CA PRO A 221 7.65 -15.64 -0.48
C PRO A 221 8.56 -16.87 -0.60
N ILE A 222 8.04 -18.04 -0.18
CA ILE A 222 8.66 -19.33 -0.50
C ILE A 222 8.44 -19.67 -1.98
N ASP A 223 9.51 -20.11 -2.64
CA ASP A 223 9.47 -20.87 -3.88
C ASP A 223 9.62 -22.37 -3.55
N GLU A 224 8.55 -23.15 -3.69
CA GLU A 224 8.53 -24.56 -3.25
C GLU A 224 9.57 -25.41 -3.99
N GLU A 225 9.78 -25.15 -5.29
CA GLU A 225 10.73 -25.90 -6.12
C GLU A 225 12.18 -25.59 -5.79
N GLY A 226 12.48 -24.33 -5.45
CA GLY A 226 13.84 -23.85 -5.30
C GLY A 226 14.34 -23.72 -3.86
N ASP A 227 13.47 -23.36 -2.91
CA ASP A 227 13.87 -23.01 -1.55
C ASP A 227 13.87 -24.22 -0.62
N PHE A 228 12.89 -25.13 -0.71
CA PHE A 228 12.82 -26.28 0.21
C PHE A 228 13.98 -27.27 0.08
N GLU A 229 14.62 -27.35 -1.09
CA GLU A 229 15.87 -28.12 -1.26
C GLU A 229 17.06 -27.50 -0.52
N LYS A 230 17.02 -26.19 -0.27
CA LYS A 230 18.13 -25.42 0.32
C LYS A 230 17.93 -25.11 1.81
N LEU A 231 16.70 -25.24 2.30
CA LEU A 231 16.33 -24.92 3.67
C LEU A 231 16.12 -26.20 4.48
N ASP A 232 16.67 -26.21 5.70
CA ASP A 232 16.46 -27.29 6.65
C ASP A 232 15.20 -27.01 7.49
N PRO A 233 14.15 -27.86 7.48
CA PRO A 233 12.95 -27.65 8.28
C PRO A 233 13.24 -27.52 9.78
N ALA A 234 14.26 -28.21 10.32
CA ALA A 234 14.60 -28.14 11.74
C ALA A 234 15.10 -26.75 12.17
N ALA A 235 15.68 -25.99 11.24
CA ALA A 235 16.17 -24.64 11.49
C ALA A 235 15.06 -23.58 11.60
N PHE A 236 13.80 -23.95 11.29
CA PHE A 236 12.69 -23.01 11.26
C PHE A 236 11.63 -23.31 12.34
N SER A 237 10.96 -22.24 12.75
CA SER A 237 9.67 -22.29 13.45
C SER A 237 8.57 -21.84 12.49
N GLY A 238 7.40 -22.47 12.62
CA GLY A 238 6.21 -22.21 11.83
C GLY A 238 5.19 -21.47 12.67
N GLU A 239 4.53 -20.48 12.09
CA GLU A 239 3.40 -19.78 12.69
C GLU A 239 2.30 -19.57 11.65
N TRP A 240 1.05 -19.44 12.08
CA TRP A 240 -0.01 -19.11 11.15
C TRP A 240 0.16 -17.71 10.57
N LYS A 241 -0.05 -17.61 9.25
CA LYS A 241 -0.16 -16.33 8.58
C LYS A 241 -1.62 -15.87 8.64
N TRP A 242 -1.95 -15.07 9.63
CA TRP A 242 -3.29 -14.49 9.82
C TRP A 242 -3.70 -13.52 8.69
N ASP A 243 -5.00 -13.49 8.32
CA ASP A 243 -5.63 -12.53 7.38
C ASP A 243 -6.06 -11.26 8.14
N GLY A 244 -5.08 -10.48 8.60
CA GLY A 244 -5.30 -9.28 9.41
C GLY A 244 -4.51 -8.06 8.92
N ILE A 245 -4.20 -7.16 9.84
CA ILE A 245 -3.24 -6.08 9.60
C ILE A 245 -2.14 -6.11 10.64
N ARG A 246 -0.89 -6.21 10.19
CA ARG A 246 0.26 -6.03 11.07
C ARG A 246 0.21 -4.69 11.82
N VAL A 247 0.34 -4.78 13.13
CA VAL A 247 0.46 -3.65 14.04
C VAL A 247 1.62 -3.86 15.00
N GLN A 248 2.15 -2.74 15.49
CA GLN A 248 3.11 -2.74 16.58
C GLN A 248 2.48 -2.06 17.79
N LEU A 249 2.43 -2.77 18.91
CA LEU A 249 1.98 -2.23 20.20
C LEU A 249 3.20 -1.76 20.96
N VAL A 250 3.29 -0.45 21.24
CA VAL A 250 4.42 0.15 21.94
C VAL A 250 3.92 0.88 23.17
N GLY A 251 4.49 0.51 24.31
CA GLY A 251 4.24 1.14 25.60
C GLY A 251 5.51 1.69 26.21
N GLY A 252 5.40 2.80 26.92
CA GLY A 252 6.49 3.41 27.67
C GLY A 252 6.00 4.48 28.65
N ARG A 253 6.93 5.14 29.33
CA ARG A 253 6.62 6.23 30.26
C ARG A 253 7.25 7.53 29.80
N ASP A 254 6.47 8.60 29.81
CA ASP A 254 7.00 9.93 29.52
C ASP A 254 7.84 10.49 30.68
N ALA A 255 8.34 11.72 30.53
CA ALA A 255 9.16 12.38 31.54
C ALA A 255 8.42 12.64 32.87
N ALA A 256 7.08 12.68 32.85
CA ALA A 256 6.25 12.81 34.05
C ALA A 256 5.94 11.44 34.68
N GLY A 257 6.34 10.34 34.04
CA GLY A 257 6.07 8.96 34.46
C GLY A 257 4.72 8.43 33.98
N GLU A 258 3.98 9.18 33.16
CA GLU A 258 2.68 8.79 32.65
C GLU A 258 2.81 7.73 31.56
N GLN A 259 1.87 6.77 31.55
CA GLN A 259 1.86 5.69 30.58
C GLN A 259 1.52 6.24 29.19
N VAL A 260 2.39 5.98 28.22
CA VAL A 260 2.17 6.31 26.82
C VAL A 260 2.00 5.01 26.04
N ALA A 261 0.79 4.84 25.49
CA ALA A 261 0.42 3.74 24.61
C ALA A 261 0.35 4.21 23.16
N ARG A 262 0.99 3.46 22.25
CA ARG A 262 0.94 3.70 20.82
C ARG A 262 0.71 2.40 20.05
N ILE A 263 -0.15 2.48 19.04
CA ILE A 263 -0.39 1.42 18.07
C ILE A 263 0.06 1.96 16.72
N TYR A 264 1.11 1.38 16.18
CA TYR A 264 1.59 1.75 14.86
C TYR A 264 1.16 0.75 13.80
N SER A 265 0.75 1.27 12.65
CA SER A 265 0.60 0.46 11.44
C SER A 265 1.96 -0.05 10.96
N ARG A 266 1.95 -0.99 10.00
CA ARG A 266 3.16 -1.48 9.32
C ARG A 266 4.10 -0.38 8.80
N THR A 267 3.58 0.79 8.44
CA THR A 267 4.37 1.91 7.90
C THR A 267 4.75 2.95 8.95
N GLY A 268 4.47 2.69 10.23
CA GLY A 268 4.77 3.61 11.32
C GLY A 268 3.76 4.75 11.48
N GLU A 269 2.56 4.63 10.92
CA GLU A 269 1.47 5.56 11.18
C GLU A 269 0.85 5.24 12.55
N ASP A 270 0.70 6.25 13.42
CA ASP A 270 -0.01 6.11 14.69
C ASP A 270 -1.52 5.99 14.44
N ILE A 271 -2.05 4.80 14.72
CA ILE A 271 -3.47 4.45 14.58
C ILE A 271 -4.16 4.29 15.94
N SER A 272 -3.54 4.72 17.05
CA SER A 272 -4.08 4.54 18.41
C SER A 272 -5.49 5.08 18.57
N GLY A 273 -5.81 6.23 17.96
CA GLY A 273 -7.15 6.82 18.01
C GLY A 273 -8.25 5.99 17.33
N ALA A 274 -7.89 5.08 16.42
CA ALA A 274 -8.82 4.15 15.77
C ALA A 274 -9.04 2.86 16.58
N PHE A 275 -8.19 2.60 17.58
CA PHE A 275 -8.20 1.39 18.39
C PHE A 275 -8.00 1.71 19.87
N PRO A 276 -8.86 2.57 20.47
CA PRO A 276 -8.73 2.95 21.87
C PRO A 276 -8.86 1.73 22.81
N ASP A 277 -9.71 0.76 22.43
CA ASP A 277 -9.88 -0.53 23.11
C ASP A 277 -8.59 -1.35 23.19
N LEU A 278 -7.71 -1.27 22.19
CA LEU A 278 -6.38 -1.89 22.24
C LEU A 278 -5.37 -1.00 22.95
N ALA A 279 -5.45 0.32 22.81
CA ALA A 279 -4.50 1.23 23.45
C ALA A 279 -4.59 1.13 24.99
N GLU A 280 -5.79 0.93 25.52
CA GLU A 280 -6.03 0.66 26.95
C GLU A 280 -5.32 -0.61 27.46
N ALA A 281 -5.13 -1.61 26.59
CA ALA A 281 -4.44 -2.86 26.93
C ALA A 281 -2.91 -2.69 27.05
N ILE A 282 -2.35 -1.56 26.60
CA ILE A 282 -0.91 -1.31 26.59
C ILE A 282 -0.50 -0.64 27.90
N THR A 283 -0.47 -1.45 28.97
CA THR A 283 -0.09 -1.03 30.33
C THR A 283 1.38 -1.29 30.65
N PHE A 284 2.14 -1.77 29.66
CA PHE A 284 3.53 -2.23 29.81
C PHE A 284 4.54 -1.24 29.22
N SER A 285 5.83 -1.46 29.48
CA SER A 285 6.93 -0.82 28.73
C SER A 285 7.58 -1.84 27.81
N GLY A 286 7.51 -1.60 26.50
CA GLY A 286 8.00 -2.56 25.51
C GLY A 286 7.39 -2.37 24.13
N ALA A 287 7.77 -3.22 23.20
CA ALA A 287 7.32 -3.19 21.81
C ALA A 287 7.01 -4.61 21.31
N ILE A 288 5.72 -4.89 21.10
CA ILE A 288 5.21 -6.15 20.54
C ILE A 288 4.93 -5.97 19.05
N ASP A 289 5.31 -6.97 18.25
CA ASP A 289 4.90 -7.11 16.86
C ASP A 289 3.80 -8.17 16.76
N GLY A 290 2.69 -7.82 16.11
CA GLY A 290 1.49 -8.67 16.10
C GLY A 290 0.58 -8.41 14.91
N GLU A 291 -0.45 -9.26 14.79
CA GLU A 291 -1.50 -9.10 13.79
C GLU A 291 -2.78 -8.59 14.46
N LEU A 292 -3.28 -7.44 14.00
CA LEU A 292 -4.58 -6.90 14.35
C LEU A 292 -5.69 -7.70 13.68
N LEU A 293 -6.64 -8.14 14.48
CA LEU A 293 -7.78 -8.97 14.13
C LEU A 293 -9.04 -8.44 14.81
N ILE A 294 -10.20 -8.94 14.40
CA ILE A 294 -11.45 -8.79 15.15
C ILE A 294 -11.79 -10.13 15.76
N LEU A 295 -12.09 -10.16 17.06
CA LEU A 295 -12.38 -11.38 17.80
C LEU A 295 -13.80 -11.32 18.38
N ARG A 296 -14.73 -12.13 17.87
CA ARG A 296 -16.09 -12.26 18.43
C ARG A 296 -16.27 -13.66 18.98
N GLU A 297 -16.80 -13.77 20.19
CA GLU A 297 -17.07 -15.08 20.82
C GLU A 297 -15.83 -16.01 20.80
N ARG A 298 -14.65 -15.42 20.97
CA ARG A 298 -13.33 -16.10 20.91
C ARG A 298 -12.92 -16.63 19.53
N ARG A 299 -13.64 -16.26 18.48
CA ARG A 299 -13.33 -16.62 17.09
C ARG A 299 -12.86 -15.42 16.28
N VAL A 300 -11.75 -15.61 15.56
CA VAL A 300 -11.21 -14.61 14.65
C VAL A 300 -12.15 -14.44 13.47
N GLN A 301 -12.54 -13.18 13.23
CA GLN A 301 -13.42 -12.82 12.13
C GLN A 301 -12.63 -12.56 10.85
N SER A 302 -13.34 -12.61 9.72
CA SER A 302 -12.74 -12.36 8.40
C SER A 302 -12.14 -10.96 8.29
N PHE A 303 -11.21 -10.78 7.35
CA PHE A 303 -10.66 -9.46 7.05
C PHE A 303 -11.72 -8.43 6.65
N ASN A 304 -12.82 -8.86 6.02
CA ASN A 304 -13.94 -7.97 5.65
C ASN A 304 -14.63 -7.37 6.88
N VAL A 305 -14.70 -8.11 7.98
CA VAL A 305 -15.18 -7.62 9.28
C VAL A 305 -14.19 -6.60 9.83
N LEU A 306 -12.89 -6.91 9.81
CA LEU A 306 -11.84 -5.97 10.22
C LEU A 306 -11.89 -4.65 9.44
N GLN A 307 -12.15 -4.72 8.13
CA GLN A 307 -12.27 -3.53 7.27
C GLN A 307 -13.29 -2.50 7.76
N GLN A 308 -14.31 -2.90 8.54
CA GLN A 308 -15.29 -1.97 9.10
C GLN A 308 -14.67 -1.00 10.12
N ARG A 309 -13.61 -1.43 10.82
CA ARG A 309 -12.82 -0.62 11.77
C ARG A 309 -11.72 0.20 11.10
N LEU A 310 -11.22 -0.22 9.93
CA LEU A 310 -10.09 0.44 9.28
C LEU A 310 -10.44 1.84 8.74
N ASN A 311 -9.43 2.72 8.72
CA ASN A 311 -9.53 4.11 8.23
C ASN A 311 -10.55 4.99 8.98
N ARG A 312 -11.04 4.56 10.15
CA ARG A 312 -11.90 5.36 11.03
C ARG A 312 -11.02 6.23 11.92
N LYS A 313 -11.20 7.56 11.85
CA LYS A 313 -10.44 8.50 12.71
C LYS A 313 -10.98 8.60 14.13
N ALA A 314 -12.26 8.31 14.31
CA ALA A 314 -12.94 8.23 15.60
C ALA A 314 -13.89 7.04 15.54
N VAL A 315 -13.96 6.28 16.62
CA VAL A 315 -14.77 5.05 16.72
C VAL A 315 -15.90 5.27 17.71
N THR A 316 -17.11 4.86 17.34
CA THR A 316 -18.29 4.97 18.21
C THR A 316 -18.33 3.79 19.20
N PRO A 317 -18.99 3.93 20.36
CA PRO A 317 -19.18 2.81 21.30
C PRO A 317 -19.76 1.56 20.64
N LYS A 318 -20.74 1.75 19.74
CA LYS A 318 -21.33 0.67 18.94
C LYS A 318 -20.29 -0.08 18.09
N LEU A 319 -19.35 0.62 17.45
CA LEU A 319 -18.30 -0.02 16.66
C LEU A 319 -17.29 -0.78 17.54
N LEU A 320 -17.04 -0.32 18.78
CA LEU A 320 -16.19 -1.02 19.74
C LEU A 320 -16.82 -2.34 20.19
N GLU A 321 -18.13 -2.34 20.41
CA GLU A 321 -18.91 -3.52 20.78
C GLU A 321 -19.07 -4.49 19.61
N GLU A 322 -19.45 -4.00 18.43
CA GLU A 322 -19.66 -4.87 17.25
C GLU A 322 -18.34 -5.40 16.70
N PHE A 323 -17.25 -4.64 16.75
CA PHE A 323 -15.98 -5.02 16.13
C PHE A 323 -14.83 -4.89 17.12
N PRO A 324 -14.80 -5.68 18.20
CA PRO A 324 -13.78 -5.59 19.24
C PRO A 324 -12.41 -5.97 18.66
N ALA A 325 -11.45 -5.05 18.78
CA ALA A 325 -10.12 -5.26 18.25
C ALA A 325 -9.30 -6.18 19.18
N HIS A 326 -8.48 -7.03 18.55
CA HIS A 326 -7.66 -8.04 19.18
C HIS A 326 -6.30 -8.14 18.47
N VAL A 327 -5.24 -8.50 19.18
CA VAL A 327 -3.90 -8.71 18.61
C VAL A 327 -3.37 -10.09 18.93
N ARG A 328 -2.97 -10.81 17.88
CA ARG A 328 -2.13 -12.01 17.99
C ARG A 328 -0.67 -11.63 17.90
N ALA A 329 0.01 -11.62 19.03
CA ALA A 329 1.42 -11.27 19.15
C ALA A 329 2.32 -12.41 18.63
N TYR A 330 3.35 -12.06 17.85
CA TYR A 330 4.24 -13.04 17.23
C TYR A 330 5.73 -12.70 17.31
N ASP A 331 6.11 -11.51 17.79
CA ASP A 331 7.48 -11.19 18.16
C ASP A 331 7.52 -10.10 19.24
N LEU A 332 8.63 -10.03 19.99
CA LEU A 332 8.88 -9.04 21.04
C LEU A 332 10.21 -8.34 20.74
N MET A 333 10.14 -7.05 20.43
CA MET A 333 11.32 -6.25 20.06
C MET A 333 11.97 -5.57 21.27
N GLN A 334 11.18 -5.22 22.27
CA GLN A 334 11.65 -4.53 23.47
C GLN A 334 10.78 -4.93 24.66
N ALA A 335 11.39 -5.06 25.84
CA ALA A 335 10.68 -5.20 27.12
C ALA A 335 11.45 -4.47 28.22
N ASP A 336 10.78 -3.64 28.99
CA ASP A 336 11.32 -2.93 30.17
C ASP A 336 12.66 -2.22 29.91
N GLY A 337 12.79 -1.60 28.73
CA GLY A 337 14.00 -0.89 28.31
C GLY A 337 15.07 -1.74 27.63
N GLU A 338 15.00 -3.07 27.71
CA GLU A 338 15.93 -4.00 27.04
C GLU A 338 15.56 -4.19 25.56
N ASP A 339 16.51 -3.94 24.65
CA ASP A 339 16.35 -4.24 23.22
C ASP A 339 16.61 -5.72 22.96
N LEU A 340 15.56 -6.45 22.59
CA LEU A 340 15.60 -7.89 22.36
C LEU A 340 15.86 -8.24 20.89
N ARG A 341 15.82 -7.26 19.97
CA ARG A 341 16.05 -7.48 18.53
C ARG A 341 17.36 -8.23 18.22
N PRO A 342 18.48 -7.99 18.93
CA PRO A 342 19.72 -8.72 18.69
C PRO A 342 19.68 -10.20 19.10
N LEU A 343 18.69 -10.65 19.88
CA LEU A 343 18.59 -12.05 20.31
C LEU A 343 18.03 -12.95 19.19
N PRO A 344 18.36 -14.25 19.16
CA PRO A 344 17.73 -15.24 18.30
C PRO A 344 16.20 -15.30 18.44
N PHE A 345 15.48 -15.65 17.36
CA PHE A 345 14.01 -15.75 17.38
C PHE A 345 13.49 -16.68 18.47
N THR A 346 14.16 -17.81 18.73
CA THR A 346 13.74 -18.75 19.78
C THR A 346 13.78 -18.12 21.17
N GLU A 347 14.79 -17.29 21.46
CA GLU A 347 14.88 -16.56 22.72
C GLU A 347 13.83 -15.45 22.80
N ARG A 348 13.66 -14.66 21.73
CA ARG A 348 12.62 -13.62 21.67
C ARG A 348 11.22 -14.21 21.82
N ARG A 349 10.97 -15.38 21.23
CA ARG A 349 9.70 -16.08 21.33
C ARG A 349 9.42 -16.53 22.77
N ALA A 350 10.39 -17.12 23.46
CA ALA A 350 10.24 -17.49 24.86
C ALA A 350 10.00 -16.26 25.76
N ARG A 351 10.70 -15.14 25.49
CA ARG A 351 10.46 -13.85 26.18
C ARG A 351 9.05 -13.31 25.89
N LEU A 352 8.59 -13.38 24.65
CA LEU A 352 7.24 -12.99 24.26
C LEU A 352 6.18 -13.83 24.99
N GLU A 353 6.38 -15.15 25.08
CA GLU A 353 5.46 -16.05 25.78
C GLU A 353 5.32 -15.69 27.25
N ALA A 354 6.44 -15.49 27.95
CA ALA A 354 6.44 -15.02 29.33
C ALA A 354 5.81 -13.63 29.47
N PHE A 355 6.09 -12.72 28.54
CA PHE A 355 5.57 -11.36 28.54
C PHE A 355 4.04 -11.32 28.39
N VAL A 356 3.49 -12.04 27.42
CA VAL A 356 2.03 -12.08 27.18
C VAL A 356 1.32 -12.82 28.31
N ALA A 357 1.92 -13.88 28.86
CA ALA A 357 1.37 -14.58 30.03
C ALA A 357 1.32 -13.68 31.27
N ALA A 358 2.34 -12.83 31.49
CA ALA A 358 2.34 -11.88 32.59
C ALA A 358 1.37 -10.70 32.37
N LEU A 359 1.16 -10.30 31.11
CA LEU A 359 0.20 -9.25 30.74
C LEU A 359 -1.25 -9.68 30.99
N ASP A 360 -1.56 -10.96 30.75
CA ASP A 360 -2.86 -11.62 31.00
C ASP A 360 -4.07 -10.76 30.57
N HIS A 361 -4.01 -10.22 29.34
CA HIS A 361 -5.03 -9.32 28.84
C HIS A 361 -5.85 -9.96 27.72
N ALA A 362 -7.19 -9.95 27.84
CA ALA A 362 -8.09 -10.64 26.91
C ALA A 362 -8.00 -10.20 25.43
N ARG A 363 -7.38 -9.04 25.15
CA ARG A 363 -7.21 -8.48 23.79
C ARG A 363 -5.86 -8.77 23.15
N ILE A 364 -4.92 -9.37 23.88
CA ILE A 364 -3.57 -9.65 23.41
C ILE A 364 -3.25 -11.09 23.77
N ASP A 365 -3.22 -11.97 22.78
CA ASP A 365 -2.81 -13.36 22.94
C ASP A 365 -1.61 -13.68 22.03
N LEU A 366 -1.09 -14.90 22.17
CA LEU A 366 0.03 -15.37 21.35
C LEU A 366 -0.50 -15.97 20.05
N SER A 367 0.13 -15.60 18.94
CA SER A 367 0.09 -16.42 17.72
C SER A 367 0.66 -17.81 18.06
N PRO A 368 -0.09 -18.90 17.81
CA PRO A 368 0.36 -20.26 18.09
C PRO A 368 1.40 -20.70 17.06
N LEU A 369 2.34 -21.53 17.51
CA LEU A 369 3.31 -22.19 16.62
C LEU A 369 2.63 -23.37 15.92
N VAL A 370 2.96 -23.57 14.65
CA VAL A 370 2.52 -24.75 13.88
C VAL A 370 3.54 -25.87 14.10
N PRO A 371 3.12 -27.04 14.63
CA PRO A 371 4.03 -28.18 14.78
C PRO A 371 4.32 -28.83 13.42
N PHE A 372 5.61 -29.03 13.11
CA PHE A 372 6.06 -29.78 11.93
C PHE A 372 7.48 -30.30 12.16
N ALA A 373 7.83 -31.43 11.54
CA ALA A 373 9.20 -31.95 11.48
C ALA A 373 9.77 -31.88 10.06
N THR A 374 8.89 -31.98 9.06
CA THR A 374 9.23 -31.94 7.64
C THR A 374 8.40 -30.88 6.91
N TRP A 375 8.84 -30.49 5.72
CA TRP A 375 8.05 -29.62 4.84
C TRP A 375 6.71 -30.22 4.44
N ALA A 376 6.62 -31.56 4.36
CA ALA A 376 5.38 -32.26 4.07
C ALA A 376 4.36 -32.14 5.21
N ASP A 377 4.79 -32.22 6.47
CA ASP A 377 3.92 -32.01 7.62
C ASP A 377 3.35 -30.59 7.62
N LEU A 378 4.19 -29.60 7.33
CA LEU A 378 3.78 -28.20 7.26
C LEU A 378 2.86 -27.94 6.06
N ALA A 379 3.10 -28.60 4.93
CA ALA A 379 2.20 -28.56 3.77
C ALA A 379 0.80 -29.07 4.13
N ALA A 380 0.73 -30.20 4.85
CA ALA A 380 -0.52 -30.79 5.32
C ALA A 380 -1.24 -29.84 6.29
N ALA A 381 -0.52 -29.27 7.27
CA ALA A 381 -1.06 -28.29 8.20
C ALA A 381 -1.57 -27.02 7.49
N ARG A 382 -0.86 -26.53 6.48
CA ARG A 382 -1.29 -25.39 5.65
C ARG A 382 -2.54 -25.70 4.82
N ALA A 383 -2.69 -26.94 4.37
CA ALA A 383 -3.85 -27.38 3.60
C ALA A 383 -5.12 -27.47 4.47
N ASP A 384 -4.98 -27.98 5.70
CA ASP A 384 -6.05 -28.12 6.69
C ASP A 384 -5.65 -27.56 8.07
N PRO A 385 -5.69 -26.22 8.26
CA PRO A 385 -5.33 -25.61 9.54
C PRO A 385 -6.27 -26.01 10.68
N ALA A 386 -7.53 -26.33 10.37
CA ALA A 386 -8.53 -26.70 11.38
C ALA A 386 -8.11 -27.98 12.11
N ALA A 387 -7.60 -28.96 11.37
CA ALA A 387 -7.07 -30.20 11.93
C ALA A 387 -5.78 -30.02 12.76
N VAL A 388 -5.08 -28.89 12.62
CA VAL A 388 -3.79 -28.62 13.27
C VAL A 388 -3.89 -27.44 14.23
N GLY A 389 -4.93 -27.43 15.06
CA GLY A 389 -5.04 -26.54 16.22
C GLY A 389 -5.52 -25.11 15.91
N ALA A 390 -5.78 -24.75 14.66
CA ALA A 390 -6.49 -23.50 14.37
C ALA A 390 -7.99 -23.60 14.65
N GLY A 391 -8.57 -24.81 14.63
CA GLY A 391 -9.99 -25.03 14.92
C GLY A 391 -10.89 -24.12 14.08
N GLU A 392 -11.74 -23.35 14.76
CA GLU A 392 -12.68 -22.42 14.13
C GLU A 392 -12.03 -21.17 13.49
N ASP A 393 -10.78 -20.89 13.84
CA ASP A 393 -10.02 -19.76 13.27
C ASP A 393 -9.34 -20.12 11.94
N ALA A 394 -9.50 -21.36 11.44
CA ALA A 394 -8.88 -21.83 10.20
C ALA A 394 -9.21 -20.94 8.99
N ASP A 395 -10.41 -20.35 8.97
CA ASP A 395 -10.87 -19.46 7.89
C ASP A 395 -10.12 -18.11 7.88
N ALA A 396 -9.51 -17.73 9.01
CA ALA A 396 -8.72 -16.50 9.15
C ALA A 396 -7.22 -16.72 8.85
N ILE A 397 -6.83 -17.88 8.32
CA ILE A 397 -5.44 -18.24 8.01
C ILE A 397 -5.20 -18.21 6.50
N GLU A 398 -4.29 -17.32 6.06
CA GLU A 398 -3.84 -17.22 4.67
C GLU A 398 -2.70 -18.20 4.31
N GLY A 399 -2.11 -18.87 5.29
CA GLY A 399 -0.98 -19.78 5.11
C GLY A 399 -0.10 -19.85 6.35
N VAL A 400 1.20 -20.03 6.16
CA VAL A 400 2.18 -20.11 7.26
C VAL A 400 3.34 -19.12 7.07
N MET A 401 3.86 -18.63 8.17
CA MET A 401 5.09 -17.86 8.28
C MET A 401 6.19 -18.81 8.78
N LEU A 402 7.34 -18.81 8.11
CA LEU A 402 8.54 -19.52 8.53
C LEU A 402 9.54 -18.52 9.09
N LYS A 403 10.03 -18.77 10.30
CA LYS A 403 11.00 -17.91 10.99
C LYS A 403 12.22 -18.74 11.37
N ALA A 404 13.40 -18.36 10.87
CA ALA A 404 14.66 -19.01 11.23
C ALA A 404 14.91 -18.84 12.73
N ARG A 405 15.14 -19.96 13.43
CA ARG A 405 15.19 -20.02 14.90
C ARG A 405 16.31 -19.17 15.50
N ASP A 406 17.44 -19.11 14.81
CA ASP A 406 18.66 -18.40 15.18
C ASP A 406 18.68 -16.93 14.72
N SER A 407 17.67 -16.50 13.94
CA SER A 407 17.69 -15.17 13.34
C SER A 407 17.42 -14.06 14.34
N VAL A 408 18.25 -13.02 14.30
CA VAL A 408 17.99 -11.74 14.96
C VAL A 408 16.87 -10.97 14.25
N TYR A 409 16.24 -10.00 14.90
CA TYR A 409 15.20 -9.16 14.31
C TYR A 409 15.85 -7.98 13.55
N LEU A 410 15.74 -7.98 12.22
CA LEU A 410 16.33 -6.97 11.34
C LEU A 410 15.22 -6.19 10.62
N PRO A 411 15.23 -4.85 10.71
CA PRO A 411 14.41 -3.98 9.88
C PRO A 411 14.46 -4.28 8.38
N GLY A 412 13.36 -4.00 7.69
CA GLY A 412 13.31 -4.14 6.23
C GLY A 412 13.07 -5.57 5.79
N ARG A 413 13.62 -6.00 4.65
CA ARG A 413 13.34 -7.32 4.06
C ARG A 413 14.62 -8.13 3.84
N PRO A 414 15.34 -8.52 4.91
CA PRO A 414 16.50 -9.39 4.79
C PRO A 414 16.09 -10.72 4.14
N LYS A 415 16.98 -11.30 3.34
CA LYS A 415 16.75 -12.63 2.74
C LYS A 415 17.20 -13.70 3.74
N GLY A 416 16.36 -14.70 4.00
CA GLY A 416 16.71 -15.85 4.87
C GLY A 416 15.92 -15.93 6.20
N PRO A 417 15.83 -14.86 7.00
CA PRO A 417 15.20 -14.94 8.32
C PRO A 417 13.72 -15.33 8.28
N TRP A 418 12.90 -14.60 7.53
CA TRP A 418 11.45 -14.79 7.50
C TRP A 418 10.95 -15.08 6.09
N TRP A 419 10.12 -16.12 5.98
CA TRP A 419 9.43 -16.48 4.77
C TRP A 419 7.92 -16.55 4.98
N LYS A 420 7.17 -16.35 3.90
CA LYS A 420 5.71 -16.54 3.87
C LYS A 420 5.38 -17.60 2.84
N TRP A 421 4.61 -18.59 3.27
CA TRP A 421 4.11 -19.65 2.42
C TRP A 421 2.59 -19.61 2.43
N LYS A 422 2.03 -18.87 1.45
CA LYS A 422 0.59 -18.67 1.32
C LYS A 422 -0.10 -19.95 0.84
N ARG A 423 -1.40 -20.08 1.10
CA ARG A 423 -2.25 -21.04 0.40
C ARG A 423 -2.28 -20.73 -1.10
N GLU A 424 -2.53 -21.76 -1.91
CA GLU A 424 -2.69 -21.54 -3.33
C GLU A 424 -3.90 -20.66 -3.60
N PRO A 425 -3.80 -19.66 -4.51
CA PRO A 425 -4.95 -18.86 -4.86
C PRO A 425 -5.97 -19.71 -5.61
N PHE A 426 -7.25 -19.39 -5.44
CA PHE A 426 -8.29 -19.94 -6.31
C PHE A 426 -8.06 -19.48 -7.74
N ARG A 427 -8.49 -20.31 -8.70
CA ARG A 427 -8.41 -20.01 -10.13
C ARG A 427 -9.74 -20.26 -10.79
N VAL A 428 -10.13 -19.34 -11.68
CA VAL A 428 -11.24 -19.56 -12.62
C VAL A 428 -10.90 -18.94 -13.97
N ASP A 429 -11.38 -19.56 -15.04
CA ASP A 429 -11.34 -19.04 -16.39
C ASP A 429 -12.52 -18.07 -16.60
N THR A 430 -12.22 -16.84 -16.99
CA THR A 430 -13.19 -15.74 -17.18
C THR A 430 -13.10 -15.16 -18.58
N VAL A 431 -14.13 -14.50 -19.07
CA VAL A 431 -14.12 -13.84 -20.39
C VAL A 431 -13.91 -12.34 -20.23
N MET A 432 -12.98 -11.76 -20.99
CA MET A 432 -12.77 -10.31 -21.03
C MET A 432 -13.98 -9.60 -21.64
N MET A 433 -14.53 -8.62 -20.91
CA MET A 433 -15.70 -7.85 -21.32
C MET A 433 -15.36 -6.41 -21.68
N TYR A 434 -14.54 -5.77 -20.84
CA TYR A 434 -14.16 -4.37 -21.00
C TYR A 434 -12.68 -4.18 -20.74
N ALA A 435 -12.10 -3.17 -21.36
CA ALA A 435 -10.73 -2.74 -21.13
C ALA A 435 -10.66 -1.22 -21.01
N GLN A 436 -9.88 -0.73 -20.05
CA GLN A 436 -9.66 0.70 -19.80
C GLN A 436 -8.19 1.05 -20.00
N ARG A 437 -7.92 2.27 -20.49
CA ARG A 437 -6.56 2.80 -20.55
C ARG A 437 -5.95 2.88 -19.15
N GLY A 438 -4.68 2.52 -19.03
CA GLY A 438 -3.92 2.64 -17.80
C GLY A 438 -3.62 4.09 -17.43
N HIS A 439 -2.88 4.27 -16.34
CA HIS A 439 -2.40 5.57 -15.87
C HIS A 439 -0.87 5.59 -15.80
N GLY A 440 -0.27 6.79 -15.83
CA GLY A 440 1.18 6.98 -15.76
C GLY A 440 1.91 6.22 -16.89
N LYS A 441 2.90 5.38 -16.54
CA LYS A 441 3.71 4.61 -17.52
C LYS A 441 2.88 3.72 -18.46
N ARG A 442 1.64 3.38 -18.10
CA ARG A 442 0.73 2.54 -18.90
C ARG A 442 -0.37 3.34 -19.59
N SER A 443 -0.32 4.67 -19.60
CA SER A 443 -1.36 5.52 -20.20
C SER A 443 -1.65 5.19 -21.66
N SER A 444 -0.64 4.77 -22.44
CA SER A 444 -0.80 4.40 -23.86
C SER A 444 -1.43 3.02 -24.08
N PHE A 445 -1.58 2.19 -23.05
CA PHE A 445 -2.07 0.82 -23.15
C PHE A 445 -3.44 0.64 -22.49
N TYR A 446 -4.25 -0.25 -23.06
CA TYR A 446 -5.37 -0.85 -22.32
C TYR A 446 -4.83 -1.90 -21.35
N SER A 447 -4.73 -1.55 -20.06
CA SER A 447 -4.09 -2.41 -19.04
C SER A 447 -5.02 -2.85 -17.92
N ASP A 448 -6.28 -2.43 -17.96
CA ASP A 448 -7.25 -2.58 -16.88
C ASP A 448 -8.48 -3.33 -17.43
N TYR A 449 -8.62 -4.62 -17.11
CA TYR A 449 -9.60 -5.51 -17.76
C TYR A 449 -10.72 -5.90 -16.80
N THR A 450 -11.97 -5.63 -17.18
CA THR A 450 -13.16 -6.17 -16.54
C THR A 450 -13.51 -7.50 -17.20
N PHE A 451 -13.74 -8.51 -16.38
CA PHE A 451 -14.03 -9.87 -16.85
C PHE A 451 -15.24 -10.47 -16.13
N GLY A 452 -15.84 -11.46 -16.78
CA GLY A 452 -17.05 -12.10 -16.31
C GLY A 452 -17.03 -13.63 -16.42
N VAL A 453 -17.98 -14.25 -15.75
CA VAL A 453 -18.29 -15.69 -15.82
C VAL A 453 -19.68 -15.90 -16.38
N TRP A 454 -19.97 -17.11 -16.86
CA TRP A 454 -21.29 -17.43 -17.38
C TRP A 454 -22.30 -17.67 -16.27
N ARG A 455 -23.53 -17.19 -16.48
CA ARG A 455 -24.70 -17.44 -15.63
C ARG A 455 -25.88 -17.86 -16.50
N ALA A 456 -26.67 -18.82 -16.06
CA ALA A 456 -27.96 -19.09 -16.69
C ALA A 456 -28.97 -18.02 -16.27
N ARG A 457 -29.67 -17.43 -17.22
CA ARG A 457 -30.86 -16.62 -16.96
C ARG A 457 -32.04 -17.52 -16.57
N GLU A 458 -33.11 -16.90 -16.09
CA GLU A 458 -34.37 -17.59 -15.76
C GLU A 458 -34.95 -18.36 -16.96
N ASP A 459 -34.73 -17.87 -18.18
CA ASP A 459 -35.14 -18.52 -19.43
C ASP A 459 -34.17 -19.61 -19.92
N GLY A 460 -33.13 -19.92 -19.14
CA GLY A 460 -32.10 -20.91 -19.46
C GLY A 460 -31.00 -20.41 -20.41
N THR A 461 -31.10 -19.20 -20.95
CA THR A 461 -30.07 -18.66 -21.85
C THR A 461 -28.81 -18.24 -21.08
N PRO A 462 -27.60 -18.44 -21.64
CA PRO A 462 -26.38 -18.00 -20.98
C PRO A 462 -26.20 -16.50 -21.10
N GLU A 463 -25.83 -15.87 -19.99
CA GLU A 463 -25.36 -14.49 -19.96
C GLU A 463 -24.01 -14.38 -19.25
N LEU A 464 -23.18 -13.46 -19.74
CA LEU A 464 -21.90 -13.18 -19.11
C LEU A 464 -22.09 -12.06 -18.06
N VAL A 465 -21.67 -12.30 -16.82
CA VAL A 465 -21.82 -11.33 -15.71
C VAL A 465 -20.45 -10.95 -15.13
N PRO A 466 -20.19 -9.65 -14.91
CA PRO A 466 -18.89 -9.19 -14.42
C PRO A 466 -18.68 -9.60 -12.96
N VAL A 467 -17.50 -10.13 -12.66
CA VAL A 467 -17.13 -10.61 -11.31
C VAL A 467 -15.86 -9.98 -10.75
N GLY A 468 -15.18 -9.15 -11.55
CA GLY A 468 -14.00 -8.43 -11.09
C GLY A 468 -13.30 -7.64 -12.19
N LYS A 469 -12.18 -7.04 -11.78
CA LYS A 469 -11.27 -6.29 -12.64
C LYS A 469 -9.83 -6.62 -12.27
N ALA A 470 -8.97 -6.86 -13.25
CA ALA A 470 -7.54 -7.08 -13.04
C ALA A 470 -6.71 -6.10 -13.87
N TYR A 471 -5.60 -5.66 -13.28
CA TYR A 471 -4.70 -4.65 -13.86
C TYR A 471 -3.23 -5.10 -13.87
N HIS A 472 -2.96 -6.33 -13.46
CA HIS A 472 -1.63 -6.93 -13.38
C HIS A 472 -1.71 -8.46 -13.52
N GLY A 473 -0.55 -9.11 -13.52
CA GLY A 473 -0.42 -10.56 -13.70
C GLY A 473 0.01 -10.98 -15.11
N PHE A 474 0.58 -10.05 -15.87
CA PHE A 474 1.07 -10.26 -17.22
C PHE A 474 2.37 -9.48 -17.42
N THR A 475 3.24 -10.00 -18.28
CA THR A 475 4.49 -9.37 -18.72
C THR A 475 4.23 -8.19 -19.65
N ASP A 476 5.25 -7.36 -19.90
CA ASP A 476 5.14 -6.26 -20.88
C ASP A 476 4.87 -6.77 -22.31
N ALA A 477 5.42 -7.94 -22.67
CA ALA A 477 5.16 -8.58 -23.95
C ALA A 477 3.70 -9.05 -24.07
N GLU A 478 3.13 -9.58 -22.99
CA GLU A 478 1.72 -9.96 -22.92
C GLU A 478 0.79 -8.74 -22.93
N LEU A 479 1.16 -7.65 -22.24
CA LEU A 479 0.42 -6.39 -22.27
C LEU A 479 0.28 -5.86 -23.69
N GLN A 480 1.34 -5.92 -24.51
CA GLN A 480 1.28 -5.53 -25.92
C GLN A 480 0.30 -6.40 -26.73
N LYS A 481 0.25 -7.71 -26.46
CA LYS A 481 -0.71 -8.62 -27.11
C LYS A 481 -2.14 -8.32 -26.70
N LEU A 482 -2.40 -8.10 -25.41
CA LEU A 482 -3.71 -7.74 -24.89
C LEU A 482 -4.18 -6.39 -25.43
N ASP A 483 -3.32 -5.38 -25.46
CA ASP A 483 -3.63 -4.07 -26.04
C ASP A 483 -4.02 -4.19 -27.53
N ARG A 484 -3.26 -4.98 -28.31
CA ARG A 484 -3.59 -5.27 -29.71
C ARG A 484 -4.94 -5.97 -29.85
N TYR A 485 -5.21 -6.98 -29.00
CA TYR A 485 -6.49 -7.67 -28.97
C TYR A 485 -7.64 -6.69 -28.71
N VAL A 486 -7.52 -5.84 -27.69
CA VAL A 486 -8.55 -4.84 -27.33
C VAL A 486 -8.82 -3.89 -28.50
N ARG A 487 -7.77 -3.38 -29.15
CA ARG A 487 -7.92 -2.46 -30.28
C ARG A 487 -8.63 -3.12 -31.47
N ASN A 488 -8.30 -4.37 -31.75
CA ASN A 488 -8.85 -5.12 -32.90
C ASN A 488 -10.27 -5.64 -32.64
N ASN A 489 -10.68 -5.79 -31.39
CA ASN A 489 -11.96 -6.38 -31.00
C ASN A 489 -12.89 -5.39 -30.30
N THR A 490 -12.60 -4.08 -30.32
CA THR A 490 -13.48 -3.07 -29.73
C THR A 490 -14.81 -3.00 -30.48
N THR A 491 -15.91 -3.20 -29.76
CA THR A 491 -17.28 -3.07 -30.30
C THR A 491 -17.91 -1.73 -29.93
N LYS A 492 -17.68 -1.23 -28.71
CA LYS A 492 -18.18 0.08 -28.25
C LYS A 492 -17.12 0.90 -27.51
N ARG A 493 -17.30 2.23 -27.49
CA ARG A 493 -16.38 3.19 -26.88
C ARG A 493 -17.10 4.08 -25.87
N PHE A 494 -16.60 4.10 -24.64
CA PHE A 494 -17.15 4.91 -23.55
C PHE A 494 -16.01 5.70 -22.88
N GLY A 495 -15.67 6.87 -23.44
CA GLY A 495 -14.52 7.66 -22.98
C GLY A 495 -13.21 6.84 -23.02
N PRO A 496 -12.53 6.59 -21.89
CA PRO A 496 -11.31 5.77 -21.83
C PRO A 496 -11.58 4.25 -21.83
N VAL A 497 -12.84 3.82 -21.73
CA VAL A 497 -13.25 2.41 -21.67
C VAL A 497 -13.62 1.90 -23.05
N ARG A 498 -13.27 0.66 -23.33
CA ARG A 498 -13.62 -0.11 -24.53
C ARG A 498 -14.41 -1.34 -24.11
N GLU A 499 -15.55 -1.55 -24.73
CA GLU A 499 -16.21 -2.85 -24.74
C GLU A 499 -15.57 -3.66 -25.86
N VAL A 500 -15.17 -4.90 -25.57
CA VAL A 500 -14.63 -5.81 -26.57
C VAL A 500 -15.68 -6.82 -26.99
N SER A 501 -15.52 -7.46 -28.15
CA SER A 501 -16.41 -8.53 -28.57
C SER A 501 -16.29 -9.74 -27.64
N TYR A 502 -17.42 -10.23 -27.15
CA TYR A 502 -17.53 -11.46 -26.36
C TYR A 502 -18.89 -12.13 -26.59
N GLY A 503 -18.89 -13.45 -26.56
CA GLY A 503 -20.02 -14.34 -26.81
C GLY A 503 -19.62 -15.78 -26.50
N LEU A 504 -20.47 -16.76 -26.79
CA LEU A 504 -20.11 -18.18 -26.60
C LEU A 504 -19.04 -18.62 -27.61
N ASP A 505 -19.14 -18.11 -28.83
CA ASP A 505 -18.32 -18.46 -29.99
C ASP A 505 -17.12 -17.53 -30.20
N HIS A 506 -17.02 -16.44 -29.45
CA HIS A 506 -15.95 -15.45 -29.59
C HIS A 506 -15.65 -14.73 -28.27
N GLY A 507 -14.42 -14.27 -28.09
CA GLY A 507 -13.99 -13.59 -26.85
C GLY A 507 -12.66 -14.14 -26.35
N LEU A 508 -11.99 -13.38 -25.49
CA LEU A 508 -10.70 -13.77 -24.92
C LEU A 508 -10.89 -14.26 -23.49
N VAL A 509 -10.44 -15.49 -23.23
CA VAL A 509 -10.45 -16.08 -21.90
C VAL A 509 -9.19 -15.69 -21.12
N LEU A 510 -9.38 -15.28 -19.87
CA LEU A 510 -8.34 -14.99 -18.90
C LEU A 510 -8.51 -15.94 -17.73
N GLU A 511 -7.48 -16.72 -17.42
CA GLU A 511 -7.41 -17.46 -16.17
C GLU A 511 -7.06 -16.47 -15.06
N ILE A 512 -7.94 -16.32 -14.08
CA ILE A 512 -7.83 -15.34 -12.99
C ILE A 512 -7.50 -16.07 -11.70
N ALA A 513 -6.38 -15.68 -11.07
CA ALA A 513 -6.04 -16.08 -9.71
C ALA A 513 -6.55 -15.04 -8.70
N PHE A 514 -7.14 -15.49 -7.60
CA PHE A 514 -7.73 -14.61 -6.57
C PHE A 514 -7.67 -15.25 -5.17
N GLU A 515 -7.81 -14.43 -4.13
CA GLU A 515 -7.65 -14.87 -2.73
C GLU A 515 -8.99 -15.28 -2.08
N GLY A 516 -10.13 -14.84 -2.62
CA GLY A 516 -11.46 -15.23 -2.12
C GLY A 516 -12.60 -14.54 -2.87
N VAL A 517 -13.84 -14.81 -2.48
CA VAL A 517 -15.06 -14.22 -3.05
C VAL A 517 -15.85 -13.53 -1.94
N GLN A 518 -16.60 -12.48 -2.26
CA GLN A 518 -17.51 -11.82 -1.34
C GLN A 518 -18.81 -11.39 -2.04
N ARG A 519 -19.89 -11.24 -1.28
CA ARG A 519 -21.15 -10.67 -1.77
C ARG A 519 -20.97 -9.21 -2.24
N SER A 520 -21.63 -8.83 -3.32
CA SER A 520 -21.53 -7.49 -3.89
C SER A 520 -22.83 -7.02 -4.53
N THR A 521 -23.39 -5.93 -4.00
CA THR A 521 -24.53 -5.23 -4.61
C THR A 521 -24.14 -4.37 -5.82
N ARG A 522 -22.84 -4.14 -6.04
CA ARG A 522 -22.31 -3.33 -7.16
C ARG A 522 -22.12 -4.13 -8.44
N HIS A 523 -21.98 -5.45 -8.34
CA HIS A 523 -21.77 -6.32 -9.49
C HIS A 523 -23.07 -7.04 -9.85
N LYS A 524 -23.43 -7.07 -11.14
CA LYS A 524 -24.64 -7.75 -11.63
C LYS A 524 -24.64 -9.25 -11.28
N SER A 525 -23.47 -9.84 -11.09
CA SER A 525 -23.26 -11.22 -10.64
C SER A 525 -23.74 -11.48 -9.21
N GLY A 526 -23.83 -10.46 -8.35
CA GLY A 526 -24.07 -10.61 -6.91
C GLY A 526 -22.80 -10.91 -6.09
N VAL A 527 -21.65 -11.09 -6.75
CA VAL A 527 -20.37 -11.44 -6.11
C VAL A 527 -19.20 -10.66 -6.70
N ALA A 528 -18.13 -10.51 -5.93
CA ALA A 528 -16.87 -9.91 -6.36
C ALA A 528 -15.67 -10.73 -5.88
N MET A 529 -14.66 -10.89 -6.76
CA MET A 529 -13.39 -11.52 -6.39
C MET A 529 -12.51 -10.57 -5.56
N ARG A 530 -11.82 -11.11 -4.53
CA ARG A 530 -10.80 -10.42 -3.74
C ARG A 530 -9.42 -10.58 -4.41
N PHE A 531 -8.76 -9.44 -4.62
CA PHE A 531 -7.42 -9.33 -5.22
C PHE A 531 -7.20 -10.16 -6.50
N PRO A 532 -8.10 -10.06 -7.50
CA PRO A 532 -7.93 -10.80 -8.73
C PRO A 532 -6.72 -10.30 -9.52
N ARG A 533 -5.99 -11.25 -10.11
CA ARG A 533 -4.90 -11.00 -11.06
C ARG A 533 -4.98 -11.97 -12.22
N VAL A 534 -4.50 -11.56 -13.38
CA VAL A 534 -4.35 -12.49 -14.50
C VAL A 534 -3.28 -13.51 -14.12
N ALA A 535 -3.61 -14.78 -14.17
CA ALA A 535 -2.66 -15.86 -13.96
C ALA A 535 -2.08 -16.33 -15.31
N ARG A 536 -2.95 -16.40 -16.33
CA ARG A 536 -2.60 -16.79 -17.68
C ARG A 536 -3.60 -16.23 -18.68
N ILE A 537 -3.12 -15.88 -19.87
CA ILE A 537 -3.99 -15.51 -20.99
C ILE A 537 -4.26 -16.77 -21.81
N ARG A 538 -5.52 -17.19 -21.87
CA ARG A 538 -5.95 -18.45 -22.47
C ARG A 538 -6.34 -18.27 -23.93
N TRP A 539 -5.35 -17.99 -24.76
CA TRP A 539 -5.53 -17.90 -26.22
C TRP A 539 -6.04 -19.22 -26.83
N ASP A 540 -5.81 -20.32 -26.12
CA ASP A 540 -6.21 -21.69 -26.45
C ASP A 540 -7.67 -22.01 -26.09
N LYS A 541 -8.31 -21.27 -25.19
CA LYS A 541 -9.60 -21.66 -24.61
C LYS A 541 -10.77 -20.89 -25.26
N PRO A 542 -11.78 -21.58 -25.81
CA PRO A 542 -13.02 -20.94 -26.28
C PRO A 542 -13.79 -20.27 -25.15
N ALA A 543 -14.46 -19.16 -25.45
CA ALA A 543 -15.21 -18.38 -24.46
C ALA A 543 -16.35 -19.18 -23.80
N ALA A 544 -17.04 -20.06 -24.54
CA ALA A 544 -18.08 -20.95 -24.00
C ALA A 544 -17.59 -21.89 -22.88
N GLU A 545 -16.30 -22.21 -22.84
CA GLU A 545 -15.70 -23.09 -21.84
C GLU A 545 -15.19 -22.33 -20.60
N ALA A 546 -15.38 -21.01 -20.55
CA ALA A 546 -15.10 -20.24 -19.33
C ALA A 546 -16.03 -20.69 -18.19
N ASP A 547 -15.58 -20.49 -16.95
CA ASP A 547 -16.29 -20.95 -15.77
C ASP A 547 -17.65 -20.26 -15.59
N ARG A 548 -18.49 -20.89 -14.78
CA ARG A 548 -19.82 -20.41 -14.42
C ARG A 548 -19.84 -19.83 -13.02
N ILE A 549 -20.86 -19.02 -12.74
CA ILE A 549 -21.08 -18.38 -11.44
C ILE A 549 -21.11 -19.39 -10.27
N ASP A 550 -21.57 -20.61 -10.53
CA ASP A 550 -21.68 -21.69 -9.55
C ASP A 550 -20.33 -22.05 -8.90
N ALA A 551 -19.23 -21.94 -9.67
CA ALA A 551 -17.88 -22.15 -9.15
C ALA A 551 -17.51 -21.12 -8.07
N LEU A 552 -17.93 -19.86 -8.26
CA LEU A 552 -17.69 -18.79 -7.30
C LEU A 552 -18.60 -18.88 -6.09
N GLU A 553 -19.86 -19.27 -6.27
CA GLU A 553 -20.79 -19.52 -5.16
C GLU A 553 -20.31 -20.68 -4.27
N THR A 554 -19.73 -21.73 -4.88
CA THR A 554 -19.13 -22.83 -4.12
C THR A 554 -17.94 -22.37 -3.28
N ILE A 555 -17.08 -21.50 -3.82
CA ILE A 555 -15.95 -20.91 -3.08
C ILE A 555 -16.47 -20.00 -1.97
N LEU A 556 -17.48 -19.19 -2.25
CA LEU A 556 -18.09 -18.28 -1.29
C LEU A 556 -18.70 -19.04 -0.10
N ALA A 557 -19.47 -20.10 -0.36
CA ALA A 557 -20.06 -20.92 0.69
C ALA A 557 -19.03 -21.62 1.60
N ARG A 558 -17.82 -21.91 1.08
CA ARG A 558 -16.70 -22.44 1.88
C ARG A 558 -16.06 -21.38 2.79
N GLY A 559 -16.12 -20.10 2.41
CA GLY A 559 -15.52 -18.99 3.15
C GLY A 559 -16.49 -18.22 4.07
N GLU A 560 -17.80 -18.36 3.88
CA GLU A 560 -18.86 -17.69 4.67
C GLU A 560 -19.26 -18.49 5.93
N ARG A 561 -18.30 -18.80 6.82
CA ARG A 561 -18.64 -19.07 8.24
C ARG A 561 -18.49 -17.81 9.07
N GLU A 562 -19.03 -16.68 8.63
CA GLU A 562 -19.02 -15.42 9.40
C GLU A 562 -20.08 -15.48 10.51
N ILE A 563 -19.72 -15.11 11.74
CA ILE A 563 -20.68 -15.08 12.86
C ILE A 563 -21.23 -13.64 12.96
N ALA A 564 -22.51 -13.47 12.66
CA ALA A 564 -23.18 -12.19 12.84
C ALA A 564 -23.28 -11.85 14.34
N PRO A 565 -23.29 -10.55 14.73
CA PRO A 565 -23.46 -10.17 16.13
C PRO A 565 -24.72 -10.80 16.73
N GLY A 566 -24.56 -11.71 17.70
CA GLY A 566 -25.66 -12.36 18.41
C GLY A 566 -26.17 -13.68 17.80
N GLU A 567 -25.56 -14.21 16.73
CA GLU A 567 -25.87 -15.54 16.22
C GLU A 567 -24.89 -16.57 16.81
N THR A 568 -25.40 -17.65 17.42
CA THR A 568 -24.58 -18.80 17.84
C THR A 568 -24.63 -19.89 16.76
N LEU A 569 -23.49 -20.49 16.45
CA LEU A 569 -23.44 -21.66 15.58
C LEU A 569 -24.16 -22.82 16.28
N THR A 570 -25.28 -23.26 15.70
CA THR A 570 -25.87 -24.54 16.07
C THR A 570 -24.97 -25.64 15.52
N GLU A 571 -24.40 -26.45 16.43
CA GLU A 571 -23.65 -27.65 16.08
C GLU A 571 -24.52 -28.55 15.19
N THR A 572 -24.31 -28.49 13.88
CA THR A 572 -24.87 -29.48 12.95
C THR A 572 -23.86 -30.60 12.83
N HIS A 573 -23.87 -31.49 13.83
CA HIS A 573 -23.35 -32.83 13.68
C HIS A 573 -24.32 -33.65 12.81
N GLY A 574 -23.83 -34.13 11.67
CA GLY A 574 -24.47 -35.11 10.79
C GLY A 574 -23.41 -35.83 9.97
#